data_AF-A0A7Y9FJC9-F1
#
_entry.id   AF-A0A7Y9FJC9-F1
#
_cell.length_a   1.000
_cell.length_b   1.000
_cell.length_c   1.000
_cell.angle_alpha   90.00
_cell.angle_beta   90.00
_cell.angle_gamma   90.00
#
_symmetry.space_group_name_H-M   'P 1'
#
loop_
_entity.id
_entity.type
_entity.pdbx_description
1 polymer ?
#
loop_
_entity_poly.entity_id
_entity_poly.type
_entity_poly.pdbx_seq_one_letter_code
_entity_poly.pdbx_strand_id
1 'polypeptide(L)' 'MTRGRGALLDAVLARTAAGEGPARVARSLGVDVGLVEVVLDHATRTGRLPLAPAGATCGTCTPRPACAGCPVQART' A
#
# COMPACT_ATOMS: atom_id res chain seq x y z
N MET A 1 12.82 -26.74 -5.10
CA MET A 1 11.65 -26.62 -4.20
C MET A 1 12.05 -25.66 -3.08
N THR A 2 11.10 -24.85 -2.56
CA THR A 2 11.21 -23.88 -1.44
C THR A 2 11.71 -22.44 -1.72
N ARG A 3 10.85 -21.55 -2.25
CA ARG A 3 10.90 -20.09 -1.97
C ARG A 3 9.53 -19.37 -2.04
N GLY A 4 8.41 -20.05 -1.74
CA GLY A 4 7.07 -19.46 -1.90
C GLY A 4 6.73 -18.33 -0.92
N ARG A 5 7.36 -18.31 0.27
CA ARG A 5 6.92 -17.44 1.38
C ARG A 5 7.56 -16.05 1.40
N GLY A 6 8.82 -15.93 0.95
CA GLY A 6 9.47 -14.63 0.72
C GLY A 6 8.98 -13.97 -0.58
N ALA A 7 8.78 -14.78 -1.63
CA ALA A 7 8.40 -14.28 -2.94
C ALA A 7 7.06 -13.52 -2.97
N LEU A 8 6.06 -13.95 -2.19
CA LEU A 8 4.78 -13.24 -2.13
C LEU A 8 4.91 -11.89 -1.42
N LEU A 9 5.60 -11.84 -0.28
CA LEU A 9 5.85 -10.60 0.45
C LEU A 9 6.61 -9.60 -0.44
N ASP A 10 7.71 -10.04 -1.05
CA ASP A 10 8.52 -9.19 -1.93
C ASP A 10 7.74 -8.72 -3.16
N ALA A 11 6.90 -9.58 -3.76
CA ALA A 11 6.06 -9.22 -4.90
C ALA A 11 4.96 -8.23 -4.53
N VAL A 12 4.31 -8.38 -3.36
CA VAL A 12 3.34 -7.42 -2.84
C VAL A 12 4.01 -6.07 -2.61
N LEU A 13 5.15 -6.05 -1.90
CA LEU A 13 5.88 -4.82 -1.59
C LEU A 13 6.37 -4.10 -2.84
N ALA A 14 6.95 -4.82 -3.81
CA ALA A 14 7.43 -4.22 -5.06
C ALA A 14 6.30 -3.54 -5.85
N ARG A 15 5.11 -4.15 -5.86
CA ARG A 15 3.95 -3.65 -6.61
C ARG A 15 3.24 -2.52 -5.88
N THR A 16 3.16 -2.58 -4.56
CA THR A 16 2.68 -1.47 -3.73
C THR A 16 3.63 -0.27 -3.79
N ALA A 17 4.95 -0.48 -3.84
CA ALA A 17 5.93 0.59 -4.05
C ALA A 17 5.79 1.26 -5.43
N ALA A 18 5.30 0.53 -6.44
CA ALA A 18 4.92 1.07 -7.74
C ALA A 18 3.61 1.88 -7.73
N GLY A 19 2.98 2.06 -6.56
CA GLY A 19 1.73 2.81 -6.38
C GLY A 19 0.47 2.01 -6.64
N GLU A 20 0.55 0.68 -6.77
CA GLU A 20 -0.65 -0.15 -6.93
C GLU A 20 -1.39 -0.37 -5.61
N GLY A 21 -2.70 -0.15 -5.64
CA GLY A 21 -3.57 -0.41 -4.50
C GLY A 21 -3.78 -1.93 -4.24
N PRO A 22 -4.22 -2.31 -3.03
CA PRO A 22 -4.30 -3.71 -2.59
C PRO A 22 -5.11 -4.62 -3.52
N ALA A 23 -6.27 -4.13 -3.98
CA ALA A 23 -7.14 -4.88 -4.90
C ALA A 23 -6.47 -5.15 -6.27
N ARG A 24 -5.64 -4.23 -6.76
CA ARG A 24 -4.92 -4.39 -8.02
C ARG A 24 -3.77 -5.37 -7.87
N VAL A 25 -3.03 -5.28 -6.75
CA VAL A 25 -1.97 -6.22 -6.39
C VAL A 25 -2.52 -7.65 -6.26
N ALA A 26 -3.61 -7.82 -5.53
CA ALA A 26 -4.29 -9.11 -5.35
C ALA A 26 -4.67 -9.75 -6.69
N ARG A 27 -5.30 -8.97 -7.57
CA ARG A 27 -5.68 -9.41 -8.92
C ARG A 27 -4.48 -9.80 -9.77
N SER A 28 -3.39 -9.04 -9.72
CA SER A 28 -2.17 -9.31 -10.50
C SER A 28 -1.40 -10.52 -10.00
N LEU A 29 -1.46 -10.81 -8.70
CA LEU A 29 -0.78 -11.95 -8.08
C LEU A 29 -1.66 -13.20 -7.98
N GLY A 30 -2.95 -13.11 -8.35
CA GLY A 30 -3.89 -14.22 -8.27
C GLY A 30 -4.18 -14.67 -6.84
N VAL A 31 -4.15 -13.73 -5.88
CA VAL A 31 -4.38 -13.99 -4.45
C VAL A 31 -5.56 -13.20 -3.93
N ASP A 32 -6.04 -13.57 -2.74
CA ASP A 32 -7.10 -12.86 -2.05
C ASP A 32 -6.66 -11.46 -1.59
N VAL A 33 -7.58 -10.49 -1.63
CA VAL A 33 -7.30 -9.11 -1.24
C VAL A 33 -7.02 -8.97 0.26
N GLY A 34 -7.72 -9.74 1.11
CA GLY A 34 -7.50 -9.76 2.55
C GLY A 34 -6.11 -10.30 2.90
N LEU A 35 -5.59 -11.26 2.11
CA LEU A 35 -4.21 -11.72 2.27
C LEU A 35 -3.20 -10.59 1.98
N VAL A 36 -3.42 -9.80 0.93
CA VAL A 36 -2.57 -8.65 0.59
C VAL A 36 -2.63 -7.59 1.71
N GLU A 37 -3.82 -7.29 2.23
CA GLU A 37 -3.99 -6.35 3.34
C GLU A 37 -3.26 -6.81 4.62
N VAL A 38 -3.38 -8.08 4.99
CA VAL A 38 -2.64 -8.65 6.14
C VAL A 38 -1.13 -8.60 5.94
N VAL A 39 -0.65 -8.86 4.73
CA VAL A 39 0.77 -8.78 4.37
C VAL A 39 1.28 -7.35 4.47
N LEU A 40 0.52 -6.38 3.96
CA LEU A 40 0.87 -4.96 4.05
C LEU A 40 0.86 -4.46 5.50
N ASP A 41 -0.15 -4.82 6.28
CA ASP A 41 -0.22 -4.51 7.71
C ASP A 41 0.97 -5.11 8.50
N HIS A 42 1.34 -6.36 8.20
CA HIS A 42 2.53 -6.98 8.78
C HIS A 42 3.82 -6.26 8.36
N ALA A 43 3.94 -5.87 7.08
CA ALA A 43 5.11 -5.14 6.59
C ALA A 43 5.23 -3.74 7.21
N THR A 44 4.12 -3.07 7.45
CA THR A 44 4.08 -1.79 8.18
C THR A 44 4.54 -1.96 9.63
N ARG A 45 4.02 -2.97 10.34
CA ARG A 45 4.43 -3.25 11.73
C ARG A 45 5.89 -3.67 11.86
N THR A 46 6.45 -4.33 10.85
CA THR A 46 7.85 -4.76 10.83
C THR A 46 8.81 -3.73 10.23
N GLY A 47 8.30 -2.54 9.84
CA GLY A 47 9.11 -1.47 9.25
C GLY A 47 9.62 -1.74 7.84
N ARG A 48 9.08 -2.77 7.16
CA ARG A 48 9.44 -3.15 5.79
C ARG A 48 8.71 -2.38 4.71
N LEU A 49 7.58 -1.77 5.05
CA LEU A 49 6.92 -0.80 4.20
C LEU A 49 6.99 0.54 4.95
N PRO A 50 7.59 1.60 4.36
CA PRO A 50 7.42 2.93 4.92
C PRO A 50 5.91 3.18 4.95
N LEU A 51 5.37 3.60 6.10
CA LEU A 51 4.05 4.21 6.11
C LEU A 51 4.16 5.40 5.15
N ALA A 52 3.78 5.22 3.89
CA ALA A 52 3.36 6.34 3.09
C ALA A 52 2.24 6.94 3.94
N PRO A 53 2.42 8.12 4.54
CA PRO A 53 1.36 8.70 5.34
C PRO A 53 0.14 8.69 4.43
N ALA A 54 -1.04 8.40 4.97
CA ALA A 54 -2.29 8.35 4.20
C ALA A 54 -2.59 9.66 3.41
N GLY A 55 -1.71 10.67 3.49
CA GLY A 55 -1.66 11.86 2.65
C GLY A 55 -0.54 11.96 1.60
N ALA A 56 0.27 10.93 1.32
CA ALA A 56 1.29 11.01 0.25
C ALA A 56 0.67 11.18 -1.14
N THR A 57 -0.51 10.59 -1.37
CA THR A 57 -1.36 10.85 -2.55
C THR A 57 -2.17 12.14 -2.43
N CYS A 58 -2.40 12.63 -1.21
CA CYS A 58 -3.03 13.92 -0.97
C CYS A 58 -2.09 15.10 -1.21
N GLY A 59 -0.76 14.90 -1.10
CA GLY A 59 0.25 15.93 -1.36
C GLY A 59 0.22 16.47 -2.80
N THR A 60 -0.29 15.69 -3.75
CA THR A 60 -0.54 16.10 -5.14
C THR A 60 -2.02 16.40 -5.42
N CYS A 61 -2.90 16.11 -4.47
CA CYS A 61 -4.34 16.40 -4.55
C CYS A 61 -4.55 17.89 -4.25
N THR A 62 -4.42 18.71 -5.29
CA THR A 62 -4.81 20.12 -5.28
C THR A 62 -6.27 20.23 -4.82
N PRO A 63 -6.66 21.28 -4.09
CA PRO A 63 -7.94 21.32 -3.40
C PRO A 63 -9.09 21.21 -4.40
N ARG A 64 -9.71 20.02 -4.42
CA ARG A 64 -10.88 19.65 -5.21
C ARG A 64 -11.84 18.89 -4.30
N PRO A 65 -13.16 18.93 -4.55
CA PRO A 65 -14.15 18.22 -3.73
C PRO A 65 -13.89 16.71 -3.63
N ALA A 66 -13.24 16.10 -4.63
CA ALA A 66 -12.80 14.70 -4.61
C ALA A 66 -11.69 14.40 -3.58
N CYS A 67 -10.98 15.42 -3.09
CA CYS A 67 -9.93 15.30 -2.08
C CYS A 67 -10.48 15.48 -0.64
N ALA A 68 -11.79 15.59 -0.43
CA ALA A 68 -12.39 15.85 0.88
C ALA A 68 -12.15 14.75 1.94
N GLY A 69 -11.73 13.54 1.52
CA GLY A 69 -11.32 12.46 2.42
C GLY A 69 -9.85 12.52 2.85
N CYS A 70 -9.08 13.48 2.34
CA CYS A 70 -7.68 13.65 2.72
C CYS A 70 -7.57 14.32 4.09
N PRO A 71 -6.75 13.78 5.01
CA PRO A 71 -6.48 14.46 6.27
C PRO A 71 -5.79 15.80 5.97
N VAL A 72 -6.38 16.90 6.42
CA VAL A 72 -5.75 18.22 6.37
C VAL A 72 -4.46 18.14 7.19
N GLN A 73 -3.33 18.00 6.51
CA GLN A 73 -2.02 18.22 7.11
C GLN A 73 -1.91 19.72 7.39
N ALA A 74 -2.30 20.14 8.59
CA ALA A 74 -1.90 21.43 9.12
C ALA A 74 -0.37 21.41 9.20
N ARG A 75 0.30 22.12 8.28
CA ARG A 75 1.73 22.42 8.42
C ARG A 75 1.89 23.30 9.67
N THR A 76 2.54 22.77 10.69
CA THR A 76 3.27 23.58 11.69
C THR A 76 4.68 23.80 11.18
#